data_AF-A0A3S4GSU1-F1
#
_entry.id   AF-A0A3S4GSU1-F1
#
_cell.length_a   1.000
_cell.length_b   1.000
_cell.length_c   1.000
_cell.angle_alpha   90.00
_cell.angle_beta   90.00
_cell.angle_gamma   90.00
#
_symmetry.space_group_name_H-M   'P 1'
#
loop_
_entity.id
_entity.type
_entity.pdbx_description
1 polymer ?
#
loop_
_entity_poly.entity_id
_entity_poly.type
_entity_poly.pdbx_seq_one_letter_code
_entity_poly.pdbx_strand_id
1 'polypeptide(L)'
;MQNYRNGINKGLYKIMSKMGISTIASYRCSKLFEAVGLHDDVVNLCFQGVVSRIGGASFDDFQQDLLNLSKRAWLARKPISPGGLLKYVHGGEYHAYNPDVVRTLQQAVQSGEYSDYQEYAKLVNERPAATLRDLLAIHPDGEAVTIDEVEPASELFKRFDTAAMSIGALSPEAHEALAEAMNSLGGNSNSGEGGEDPARYGTNKCRASSRWPPAALA
;
A
#
# COMPACT_ATOMS: atom_id res chain seq x y z
N MET A 1 -5.55 -33.18 -7.63
CA MET A 1 -4.12 -32.96 -7.95
C MET A 1 -3.89 -32.19 -9.25
N GLN A 2 -4.54 -32.52 -10.36
CA GLN A 2 -4.30 -31.84 -11.65
C GLN A 2 -4.55 -30.32 -11.60
N ASN A 3 -5.68 -29.89 -11.02
CA ASN A 3 -6.01 -28.46 -10.90
C ASN A 3 -4.98 -27.69 -10.07
N TYR A 4 -4.48 -28.29 -9.00
CA TYR A 4 -3.42 -27.69 -8.17
C TYR A 4 -2.13 -27.48 -8.98
N ARG A 5 -1.65 -28.51 -9.70
CA ARG A 5 -0.47 -28.40 -10.55
C ARG A 5 -0.64 -27.35 -11.64
N ASN A 6 -1.82 -27.31 -12.28
CA ASN A 6 -2.13 -26.30 -13.28
C ASN A 6 -2.13 -24.87 -12.68
N GLY A 7 -2.64 -24.71 -11.46
CA GLY A 7 -2.60 -23.46 -10.72
C GLY A 7 -1.17 -22.99 -10.43
N ILE A 8 -0.32 -23.88 -9.91
CA ILE A 8 1.10 -23.60 -9.65
C ILE A 8 1.83 -23.23 -10.95
N ASN A 9 1.62 -23.98 -12.04
CA ASN A 9 2.25 -23.68 -13.33
C ASN A 9 1.87 -22.30 -13.86
N LYS A 10 0.57 -21.95 -13.82
CA LYS A 10 0.10 -20.60 -14.21
C LYS A 10 0.70 -19.52 -13.31
N GLY A 11 0.84 -19.79 -12.02
CA GLY A 11 1.49 -18.88 -11.07
C GLY A 11 2.95 -18.61 -11.42
N LEU A 12 3.71 -19.67 -11.70
CA LEU A 12 5.11 -19.57 -12.13
C LEU A 12 5.25 -18.78 -13.44
N TYR A 13 4.42 -19.07 -14.45
CA TYR A 13 4.44 -18.33 -15.71
C TYR A 13 4.15 -16.85 -15.50
N LYS A 14 3.19 -16.52 -14.62
CA LYS A 14 2.88 -15.13 -14.28
C LYS A 14 4.03 -14.42 -13.56
N ILE A 15 4.77 -15.10 -12.69
CA ILE A 15 5.94 -14.53 -12.01
C ILE A 15 7.05 -14.26 -13.02
N MET A 16 7.37 -15.23 -13.87
CA MET A 16 8.43 -15.10 -14.89
C MET A 16 8.11 -14.01 -15.91
N SER A 17 6.84 -13.92 -16.36
CA SER A 17 6.43 -12.95 -17.37
C SER A 17 6.52 -11.50 -16.89
N LYS A 18 6.47 -11.23 -15.57
CA LYS A 18 6.68 -9.87 -15.02
C LYS A 18 8.05 -9.30 -15.34
N MET A 19 9.05 -10.16 -15.52
CA MET A 19 10.42 -9.78 -15.91
C MET A 19 10.71 -10.08 -17.40
N GLY A 20 9.69 -10.45 -18.18
CA GLY A 20 9.84 -10.80 -19.59
C GLY A 20 10.56 -12.14 -19.86
N ILE A 21 10.62 -13.06 -18.87
CA ILE A 21 11.34 -14.34 -19.01
C ILE A 21 10.40 -15.43 -19.51
N SER A 22 10.78 -16.08 -20.62
CA SER A 22 9.95 -17.09 -21.28
C SER A 22 10.28 -18.54 -20.91
N THR A 23 11.45 -18.84 -20.33
CA THR A 23 11.87 -20.21 -20.01
C THR A 23 12.25 -20.38 -18.55
N ILE A 24 11.81 -21.49 -17.94
CA ILE A 24 12.14 -21.82 -16.55
C ILE A 24 13.64 -22.10 -16.38
N ALA A 25 14.30 -22.57 -17.43
CA ALA A 25 15.73 -22.82 -17.44
C ALA A 25 16.53 -21.54 -17.19
N SER A 26 16.13 -20.42 -17.80
CA SER A 26 16.75 -19.11 -17.57
C SER A 26 16.33 -18.48 -16.24
N TYR A 27 15.10 -18.73 -15.77
CA TYR A 27 14.64 -18.21 -14.49
C TYR A 27 15.31 -18.91 -13.29
N ARG A 28 15.58 -20.21 -13.42
CA ARG A 28 16.22 -21.01 -12.36
C ARG A 28 17.58 -20.41 -11.99
N CYS A 29 17.81 -20.21 -10.69
CA CYS A 29 19.03 -19.60 -10.14
C CYS A 29 19.28 -18.14 -10.55
N SER A 30 18.33 -17.47 -11.20
CA SER A 30 18.45 -16.05 -11.59
C SER A 30 18.45 -15.08 -10.41
N LYS A 31 17.98 -15.52 -9.23
CA LYS A 31 17.88 -14.70 -8.00
C LYS A 31 17.09 -13.40 -8.20
N LEU A 32 16.07 -13.45 -9.05
CA LEU A 32 15.19 -12.31 -9.35
C LEU A 32 14.17 -12.07 -8.22
N PHE A 33 14.68 -11.67 -7.06
CA PHE A 33 13.93 -11.18 -5.92
C PHE A 33 14.83 -10.24 -5.10
N GLU A 34 14.23 -9.50 -4.18
CA GLU A 34 14.93 -8.66 -3.21
C GLU A 34 14.66 -9.19 -1.81
N ALA A 35 15.69 -9.24 -0.98
CA ALA A 35 15.57 -9.59 0.43
C ALA A 35 15.40 -8.31 1.27
N VAL A 36 14.31 -8.24 2.03
CA VAL A 36 14.04 -7.14 2.95
C VAL A 36 13.86 -7.72 4.35
N GLY A 37 14.65 -7.23 5.32
CA GLY A 37 14.58 -7.68 6.72
C GLY A 37 15.37 -8.95 7.02
N LEU A 38 16.37 -9.31 6.21
CA LEU A 38 17.27 -10.45 6.46
C LEU A 38 18.65 -9.94 6.87
N HIS A 39 19.26 -10.54 7.90
CA HIS A 39 20.64 -10.23 8.28
C HIS A 39 21.64 -10.61 7.18
N ASP A 40 22.74 -9.87 7.08
CA ASP A 40 23.76 -10.06 6.05
C ASP A 40 24.35 -11.48 6.06
N ASP A 41 24.55 -12.09 7.22
CA ASP A 41 25.05 -13.46 7.33
C ASP A 41 24.13 -14.48 6.64
N VAL A 42 22.81 -14.28 6.75
CA VAL A 42 21.81 -15.16 6.12
C VAL A 42 21.83 -14.95 4.60
N VAL A 43 21.88 -13.69 4.16
CA VAL A 43 21.94 -13.36 2.73
C VAL A 43 23.23 -13.88 2.10
N ASN A 44 24.38 -13.68 2.76
CA ASN A 44 25.69 -14.11 2.26
C ASN A 44 25.81 -15.62 2.17
N LEU A 45 25.26 -16.36 3.13
CA LEU A 45 25.31 -17.82 3.13
C LEU A 45 24.29 -18.45 2.17
N CYS A 46 23.03 -18.02 2.23
CA CYS A 46 21.91 -18.70 1.57
C CYS A 46 21.52 -18.07 0.23
N PHE A 47 21.77 -16.77 0.04
CA PHE A 47 21.24 -15.98 -1.07
C PHE A 47 22.30 -15.07 -1.69
N GLN A 48 23.55 -15.54 -1.76
CA GLN A 48 24.70 -14.75 -2.20
C GLN A 48 24.42 -13.97 -3.49
N GLY A 49 24.64 -12.66 -3.50
CA GLY A 49 24.40 -11.80 -4.66
C GLY A 49 22.95 -11.33 -4.86
N VAL A 50 22.04 -11.63 -3.94
CA VAL A 50 20.71 -10.99 -3.86
C VAL A 50 20.84 -9.59 -3.28
N VAL A 51 20.05 -8.65 -3.78
CA VAL A 51 19.96 -7.30 -3.22
C VAL A 51 19.29 -7.37 -1.84
N SER A 52 19.94 -6.82 -0.83
CA SER A 52 19.35 -6.57 0.48
C SER A 52 19.79 -5.20 0.99
N ARG A 53 18.82 -4.31 1.20
CA ARG A 53 19.05 -2.91 1.59
C ARG A 53 18.71 -2.64 3.05
N ILE A 54 17.89 -3.50 3.64
CA ILE A 54 17.41 -3.38 5.01
C ILE A 54 17.68 -4.72 5.66
N GLY A 55 18.63 -4.71 6.60
CA GLY A 55 18.96 -5.88 7.42
C GLY A 55 17.82 -6.25 8.38
N GLY A 56 17.93 -7.39 9.04
CA GLY A 56 16.93 -7.82 10.01
C GLY A 56 17.25 -9.17 10.62
N ALA A 57 16.33 -10.13 10.47
CA ALA A 57 16.36 -11.41 11.14
C ALA A 57 17.59 -12.24 10.80
N SER A 58 18.22 -12.77 11.85
CA SER A 58 19.37 -13.68 11.82
C SER A 58 18.93 -15.15 11.88
N PHE A 59 19.89 -16.08 11.82
CA PHE A 59 19.59 -17.52 11.98
C PHE A 59 18.96 -17.84 13.34
N ASP A 60 19.34 -17.14 14.41
CA ASP A 60 18.78 -17.35 15.74
C ASP A 60 17.31 -16.94 15.81
N ASP A 61 16.93 -15.86 15.14
CA ASP A 61 15.54 -15.41 15.03
C ASP A 61 14.67 -16.45 14.30
N PHE A 62 15.16 -16.96 13.16
CA PHE A 62 14.46 -18.02 12.42
C PHE A 62 14.34 -19.31 13.23
N GLN A 63 15.39 -19.70 13.95
CA GLN A 63 15.34 -20.84 14.84
C GLN A 63 14.29 -20.64 15.93
N GLN A 64 14.25 -19.47 16.55
CA GLN A 64 13.29 -19.15 17.61
C GLN A 64 11.84 -19.18 17.09
N ASP A 65 11.59 -18.66 15.88
CA ASP A 65 10.29 -18.73 15.23
C ASP A 65 9.84 -20.16 14.93
N LEU A 66 10.75 -21.00 14.44
CA LEU A 66 10.50 -22.42 14.20
C LEU A 66 10.18 -23.16 15.51
N LEU A 67 10.88 -22.86 16.60
CA LEU A 67 10.60 -23.43 17.93
C LEU A 67 9.22 -23.00 18.44
N ASN A 68 8.87 -21.72 18.29
CA ASN A 68 7.57 -21.17 18.68
C ASN A 68 6.42 -21.77 17.86
N LEU A 69 6.63 -21.97 16.56
CA LEU A 69 5.67 -22.66 15.69
C LEU A 69 5.51 -24.13 16.07
N SER A 70 6.61 -24.85 16.25
CA SER A 70 6.63 -26.26 16.62
C SER A 70 5.87 -26.49 17.94
N LYS A 71 6.18 -25.71 18.98
CA LYS A 71 5.46 -25.77 20.27
C LYS A 71 3.96 -25.62 20.10
N ARG A 72 3.49 -24.73 19.22
CA ARG A 72 2.05 -24.52 18.96
C ARG A 72 1.44 -25.67 18.15
N ALA A 73 2.12 -26.15 17.12
CA ALA A 73 1.62 -27.19 16.22
C ALA A 73 1.37 -28.53 16.92
N TRP A 74 2.17 -28.84 17.95
CA TRP A 74 2.05 -30.09 18.72
C TRP A 74 1.09 -30.01 19.91
N LEU A 75 0.45 -28.87 20.16
CA LEU A 75 -0.61 -28.77 21.17
C LEU A 75 -1.91 -29.33 20.61
N ALA A 76 -2.24 -30.59 20.96
CA ALA A 76 -3.45 -31.27 20.48
C ALA A 76 -4.76 -30.50 20.71
N ARG A 77 -4.82 -29.67 21.77
CA ARG A 77 -6.00 -28.86 22.09
C ARG A 77 -6.12 -27.57 21.26
N LYS A 78 -5.12 -27.22 20.47
CA LYS A 78 -5.08 -25.97 19.71
C LYS A 78 -5.28 -26.25 18.22
N PRO A 79 -6.48 -26.01 17.66
CA PRO A 79 -6.71 -26.18 16.24
C PRO A 79 -5.98 -25.11 15.42
N ILE A 80 -5.93 -25.31 14.10
CA ILE A 80 -5.41 -24.31 13.16
C ILE A 80 -6.27 -23.05 13.27
N SER A 81 -5.63 -21.90 13.48
CA SER A 81 -6.32 -20.61 13.47
C SER A 81 -6.71 -20.24 12.03
N PRO A 82 -7.88 -19.63 11.81
CA PRO A 82 -8.23 -19.04 10.52
C PRO A 82 -7.19 -18.05 9.97
N GLY A 83 -6.41 -17.45 10.87
CA GLY A 83 -5.43 -16.42 10.53
C GLY A 83 -6.08 -15.09 10.13
N GLY A 84 -5.27 -14.05 10.04
CA GLY A 84 -5.72 -12.70 9.64
C GLY A 84 -4.89 -12.11 8.51
N LEU A 85 -4.04 -12.89 7.82
CA LEU A 85 -3.06 -12.32 6.89
C LEU A 85 -3.71 -11.65 5.67
N LEU A 86 -4.69 -12.31 5.05
CA LEU A 86 -5.33 -11.82 3.81
C LEU A 86 -6.53 -10.91 4.06
N LYS A 87 -7.14 -11.01 5.25
CA LYS A 87 -8.33 -10.26 5.63
C LYS A 87 -8.31 -10.03 7.13
N TYR A 88 -8.75 -8.84 7.54
CA TYR A 88 -8.92 -8.50 8.94
C TYR A 88 -9.76 -9.55 9.68
N VAL A 89 -9.20 -10.04 10.79
CA VAL A 89 -9.86 -10.88 11.78
C VAL A 89 -9.56 -10.29 13.15
N HIS A 90 -10.59 -10.10 13.97
CA HIS A 90 -10.43 -9.53 15.29
C HIS A 90 -9.47 -10.37 16.15
N GLY A 91 -8.47 -9.73 16.77
CA GLY A 91 -7.42 -10.39 17.53
C GLY A 91 -6.37 -11.14 16.69
N GLY A 92 -6.40 -10.99 15.36
CA GLY A 92 -5.42 -11.55 14.43
C GLY A 92 -4.29 -10.58 14.09
N GLU A 93 -3.76 -10.71 12.87
CA GLU A 93 -2.76 -9.80 12.30
C GLU A 93 -3.25 -8.35 12.30
N TYR A 94 -2.35 -7.39 12.51
CA TYR A 94 -2.72 -5.97 12.42
C TYR A 94 -2.95 -5.56 10.95
N HIS A 95 -4.02 -4.80 10.70
CA HIS A 95 -4.31 -4.22 9.39
C HIS A 95 -4.34 -2.70 9.50
N ALA A 96 -3.61 -2.02 8.60
CA ALA A 96 -3.65 -0.56 8.50
C ALA A 96 -5.07 -0.04 8.19
N TYR A 97 -5.87 -0.84 7.47
CA TYR A 97 -7.30 -0.60 7.23
C TYR A 97 -8.14 -1.54 8.08
N ASN A 98 -8.30 -1.21 9.35
CA ASN A 98 -9.15 -1.96 10.29
C ASN A 98 -10.46 -1.19 10.59
N PRO A 99 -11.47 -1.84 11.19
CA PRO A 99 -12.78 -1.20 11.41
C PRO A 99 -12.74 0.10 12.20
N ASP A 100 -11.85 0.23 13.19
CA ASP A 100 -11.76 1.44 14.01
C ASP A 100 -11.17 2.62 13.22
N VAL A 101 -10.12 2.36 12.44
CA VAL A 101 -9.52 3.36 11.54
C VAL A 101 -10.52 3.80 10.46
N VAL A 102 -11.24 2.87 9.84
CA VAL A 102 -12.22 3.20 8.79
C VAL A 102 -13.40 3.97 9.37
N ARG A 103 -13.94 3.56 10.53
CA ARG A 103 -15.08 4.21 11.18
C ARG A 103 -14.75 5.65 11.59
N THR A 104 -13.61 5.85 12.25
CA THR A 104 -13.19 7.19 12.70
C THR A 104 -12.90 8.13 11.54
N LEU A 105 -12.29 7.63 10.46
CA LEU A 105 -12.11 8.43 9.23
C LEU A 105 -13.45 8.84 8.62
N GLN A 106 -14.40 7.90 8.51
CA GLN A 106 -15.74 8.18 7.99
C GLN A 106 -16.50 9.20 8.84
N GLN A 107 -16.39 9.10 10.18
CA GLN A 107 -16.98 10.07 11.09
C GLN A 107 -16.36 11.46 10.87
N ALA A 108 -15.02 11.56 10.84
CA ALA A 108 -14.32 12.83 10.67
C ALA A 108 -14.70 13.56 9.38
N VAL A 109 -14.82 12.85 8.25
CA VAL A 109 -15.20 13.47 6.96
C VAL A 109 -16.69 13.80 6.88
N GLN A 110 -17.55 13.15 7.69
CA GLN A 110 -18.99 13.42 7.73
C GLN A 110 -19.34 14.57 8.69
N SER A 111 -18.69 14.64 9.85
CA SER A 111 -18.92 15.70 10.83
C SER A 111 -18.25 17.02 10.41
N GLY A 112 -17.07 16.94 9.78
CA GLY A 112 -16.24 18.11 9.49
C GLY A 112 -15.50 18.67 10.71
N GLU A 113 -15.62 18.02 11.87
CA GLU A 113 -14.98 18.45 13.11
C GLU A 113 -13.53 17.96 13.18
N TYR A 114 -12.60 18.87 13.46
CA TYR A 114 -11.17 18.54 13.51
C TYR A 114 -10.83 17.57 14.65
N SER A 115 -11.58 17.62 15.75
CA SER A 115 -11.44 16.73 16.89
C SER A 115 -11.69 15.26 16.52
N ASP A 116 -12.67 14.97 15.67
CA ASP A 116 -12.92 13.62 15.13
C ASP A 116 -11.74 13.15 14.25
N TYR A 117 -11.15 14.06 13.46
CA TYR A 117 -9.94 13.75 12.69
C TYR A 117 -8.74 13.44 13.60
N GLN A 118 -8.60 14.16 14.72
CA GLN A 118 -7.52 13.89 15.69
C GLN A 118 -7.66 12.49 16.31
N GLU A 119 -8.88 12.00 16.56
CA GLU A 119 -9.10 10.62 17.02
C GLU A 119 -8.62 9.61 15.98
N TYR A 120 -9.00 9.78 14.71
CA TYR A 120 -8.50 8.98 13.60
C TYR A 120 -6.96 9.03 13.50
N ALA A 121 -6.37 10.23 13.53
CA ALA A 121 -4.94 10.43 13.39
C ALA A 121 -4.17 9.75 14.52
N LYS A 122 -4.70 9.79 15.75
CA LYS A 122 -4.12 9.09 16.90
C LYS A 122 -4.07 7.58 16.68
N LEU A 123 -5.17 6.97 16.22
CA LEU A 123 -5.21 5.54 15.92
C LEU A 123 -4.19 5.12 14.86
N VAL A 124 -3.92 5.98 13.88
CA VAL A 124 -2.95 5.70 12.81
C VAL A 124 -1.51 5.97 13.26
N ASN A 125 -1.26 7.01 14.05
CA ASN A 125 0.09 7.45 14.41
C ASN A 125 0.65 6.72 15.65
N GLU A 126 -0.20 6.26 16.57
CA GLU A 126 0.23 5.57 17.81
C GLU A 126 0.16 4.03 17.69
N ARG A 127 -0.04 3.50 16.48
CA ARG A 127 -0.07 2.06 16.23
C ARG A 127 1.31 1.41 16.39
N PRO A 128 1.37 0.07 16.60
CA PRO A 128 2.62 -0.67 16.43
C PRO A 128 3.17 -0.50 15.01
N ALA A 129 4.50 -0.56 14.87
CA ALA A 129 5.16 -0.42 13.57
C ALA A 129 4.61 -1.44 12.56
N ALA A 130 3.99 -0.93 11.48
CA ALA A 130 3.37 -1.73 10.42
C ALA A 130 4.02 -1.47 9.06
N THR A 131 4.71 -0.34 8.91
CA THR A 131 5.42 0.09 7.71
C THR A 131 6.76 0.72 8.09
N LEU A 132 7.73 0.75 7.17
CA LEU A 132 9.08 1.26 7.45
C LEU A 132 9.10 2.71 7.97
N ARG A 133 8.18 3.56 7.50
CA ARG A 133 8.07 4.94 7.97
C ARG A 133 7.67 5.06 9.43
N ASP A 134 7.03 4.03 10.00
CA ASP A 134 6.65 4.02 11.42
C ASP A 134 7.91 3.86 12.32
N LEU A 135 9.06 3.49 11.74
CA LEU A 135 10.36 3.39 12.42
C LEU A 135 11.18 4.69 12.34
N LEU A 136 10.67 5.71 11.66
CA LEU A 136 11.35 6.98 11.46
C LEU A 136 10.76 8.04 12.40
N ALA A 137 11.63 8.84 13.01
CA ALA A 137 11.26 10.02 13.78
C ALA A 137 11.71 11.28 13.03
N ILE A 138 10.85 12.30 13.02
CA ILE A 138 11.21 13.61 12.47
C ILE A 138 11.96 14.37 13.56
N HIS A 139 13.21 14.76 13.26
CA HIS A 139 14.01 15.66 14.07
C HIS A 139 14.07 17.01 13.37
N PRO A 140 13.19 17.97 13.71
CA PRO A 140 13.20 19.28 13.08
C PRO A 140 14.45 20.06 13.50
N ASP A 141 15.10 20.67 12.52
CA ASP A 141 16.17 21.64 12.75
C ASP A 141 15.58 23.05 12.89
N GLY A 142 15.96 23.78 13.94
CA GLY A 142 15.55 25.18 14.18
C GLY A 142 14.41 25.37 15.18
N GLU A 143 13.94 26.61 15.29
CA GLU A 143 12.82 26.98 16.16
C GLU A 143 11.48 26.72 15.46
N ALA A 144 10.44 26.39 16.25
CA ALA A 144 9.10 26.20 15.73
C ALA A 144 8.56 27.54 15.19
N VAL A 145 8.02 27.49 13.97
CA VAL A 145 7.33 28.62 13.34
C VAL A 145 5.85 28.63 13.72
N THR A 146 5.23 29.81 13.61
CA THR A 146 3.78 29.93 13.78
C THR A 146 3.04 29.33 12.59
N ILE A 147 1.80 28.86 12.78
CA ILE A 147 1.01 28.29 11.68
C ILE A 147 0.76 29.29 10.55
N ASP A 148 0.71 30.59 10.86
CA ASP A 148 0.51 31.67 9.89
C ASP A 148 1.71 31.87 8.95
N GLU A 149 2.90 31.40 9.35
CA GLU A 149 4.11 31.39 8.51
C GLU A 149 4.19 30.14 7.62
N VAL A 150 3.35 29.14 7.87
CA VAL A 150 3.27 27.93 7.04
C VAL A 150 2.47 28.24 5.78
N GLU A 151 2.86 27.62 4.67
CA GLU A 151 2.14 27.71 3.41
C GLU A 151 0.65 27.34 3.59
N PRO A 152 -0.30 28.13 3.02
CA PRO A 152 -1.72 27.90 3.23
C PRO A 152 -2.18 26.57 2.63
N ALA A 153 -3.20 25.96 3.24
CA ALA A 153 -3.72 24.66 2.84
C ALA A 153 -4.12 24.58 1.35
N SER A 154 -4.60 25.68 0.76
CA SER A 154 -4.96 25.75 -0.67
C SER A 154 -3.81 25.46 -1.63
N GLU A 155 -2.56 25.73 -1.21
CA GLU A 155 -1.37 25.42 -2.01
C GLU A 155 -0.91 23.97 -1.81
N LEU A 156 -1.20 23.38 -0.64
CA LEU A 156 -0.91 21.97 -0.36
C LEU A 156 -1.78 21.03 -1.22
N PHE A 157 -3.06 21.37 -1.43
CA PHE A 157 -3.98 20.51 -2.20
C PHE A 157 -3.54 20.25 -3.65
N LYS A 158 -2.81 21.19 -4.25
CA LYS A 158 -2.25 21.05 -5.61
C LYS A 158 -1.24 19.91 -5.72
N ARG A 159 -0.67 19.47 -4.59
CA ARG A 159 0.31 18.37 -4.49
C ARG A 159 -0.37 17.01 -4.32
N PHE A 160 -1.67 16.99 -4.03
CA PHE A 160 -2.42 15.75 -3.91
C PHE A 160 -3.00 15.32 -5.26
N ASP A 161 -2.97 14.01 -5.47
CA ASP A 161 -3.58 13.32 -6.61
C ASP A 161 -4.39 12.15 -6.08
N THR A 162 -5.63 12.01 -6.55
CA THR A 162 -6.40 10.78 -6.30
C THR A 162 -5.85 9.68 -7.19
N ALA A 163 -5.45 8.55 -6.59
CA ALA A 163 -4.90 7.42 -7.31
C ALA A 163 -5.77 6.99 -8.51
N ALA A 164 -5.11 6.50 -9.56
CA ALA A 164 -5.74 6.04 -10.78
C ALA A 164 -6.59 4.79 -10.54
N MET A 165 -7.90 4.95 -10.48
CA MET A 165 -8.86 3.85 -10.31
C MET A 165 -9.80 3.81 -11.52
N SER A 166 -9.83 2.69 -12.22
CA SER A 166 -10.57 2.58 -13.49
C SER A 166 -12.08 2.59 -13.27
N ILE A 167 -12.80 3.20 -14.22
CA ILE A 167 -14.23 3.02 -14.34
C ILE A 167 -14.52 1.54 -14.63
N GLY A 168 -15.45 0.94 -13.87
CA GLY A 168 -15.70 -0.51 -13.86
C GLY A 168 -15.07 -1.24 -12.67
N ALA A 169 -13.92 -0.78 -12.17
CA ALA A 169 -13.47 -1.15 -10.82
C ALA A 169 -14.22 -0.34 -9.76
N LEU A 170 -14.47 0.94 -10.05
CA LEU A 170 -15.37 1.81 -9.31
C LEU A 170 -16.67 2.03 -10.08
N SER A 171 -17.72 2.42 -9.35
CA SER A 171 -18.95 2.93 -9.96
C SER A 171 -18.69 4.30 -10.62
N PRO A 172 -19.47 4.67 -11.64
CA PRO A 172 -19.37 5.99 -12.26
C PRO A 172 -19.51 7.14 -11.24
N GLU A 173 -20.40 7.00 -10.26
CA GLU A 173 -20.65 8.01 -9.24
C GLU A 173 -19.43 8.21 -8.34
N ALA A 174 -18.76 7.13 -7.93
CA ALA A 174 -17.55 7.22 -7.13
C ALA A 174 -16.40 7.86 -7.93
N HIS A 175 -16.30 7.53 -9.22
CA HIS A 175 -15.27 8.08 -10.10
C HIS A 175 -15.47 9.58 -10.36
N GLU A 176 -16.70 10.00 -10.63
CA GLU A 176 -17.06 11.41 -10.82
C GLU A 176 -16.88 12.22 -9.53
N ALA A 177 -17.25 11.68 -8.37
CA ALA A 177 -17.08 12.36 -7.08
C ALA A 177 -15.61 12.71 -6.79
N LEU A 178 -14.67 11.81 -7.11
CA LEU A 178 -13.23 12.08 -6.97
C LEU A 178 -12.77 13.19 -7.92
N ALA A 179 -13.25 13.17 -9.16
CA ALA A 179 -12.90 14.21 -10.14
C ALA A 179 -13.43 15.59 -9.71
N GLU A 180 -14.70 15.67 -9.30
CA GLU A 180 -15.31 16.91 -8.81
C GLU A 180 -14.59 17.46 -7.58
N ALA A 181 -14.26 16.61 -6.61
CA ALA A 181 -13.54 17.01 -5.42
C ALA A 181 -12.17 17.61 -5.76
N MET A 182 -11.37 16.93 -6.57
CA MET A 182 -10.02 17.38 -6.90
C MET A 182 -10.01 18.63 -7.78
N ASN A 183 -10.92 18.74 -8.75
CA ASN A 183 -11.07 19.95 -9.55
C ASN A 183 -11.47 21.17 -8.68
N SER A 184 -12.34 20.95 -7.69
CA SER A 184 -12.76 22.00 -6.76
C SER A 184 -11.63 22.45 -5.83
N LEU A 185 -10.77 21.51 -5.42
CA LEU A 185 -9.58 21.79 -4.59
C LEU A 185 -8.37 22.28 -5.39
N GLY A 186 -8.43 22.23 -6.73
CA GLY A 186 -7.31 22.55 -7.61
C GLY A 186 -6.18 21.51 -7.62
N GLY A 187 -6.46 20.30 -7.10
CA GLY A 187 -5.56 19.15 -7.16
C GLY A 187 -5.74 18.32 -8.43
N ASN A 188 -5.14 17.13 -8.47
CA ASN A 188 -5.18 16.24 -9.63
C ASN A 188 -6.05 14.99 -9.39
N SER A 189 -6.60 14.44 -10.47
CA SER A 189 -7.33 13.17 -10.49
C SER A 189 -7.06 12.44 -11.80
N ASN A 190 -7.17 11.11 -11.77
CA ASN A 190 -6.73 10.24 -12.84
C ASN A 190 -7.87 9.27 -13.27
N SER A 191 -8.08 9.12 -14.58
CA SER A 191 -9.13 8.26 -15.14
C SER A 191 -8.90 6.76 -14.90
N GLY A 192 -7.67 6.34 -14.62
CA GLY A 192 -7.28 4.93 -14.62
C GLY A 192 -7.23 4.33 -16.03
N GLU A 193 -7.13 3.00 -16.10
CA GLU A 193 -6.98 2.25 -17.36
C GLU A 193 -8.29 2.13 -18.17
N GLY A 194 -9.43 2.48 -17.57
CA GLY A 194 -10.76 2.27 -18.15
C GLY A 194 -11.22 3.34 -19.14
N GLY A 195 -10.40 4.37 -19.38
CA GLY A 195 -10.80 5.53 -20.17
C GLY A 195 -11.76 6.46 -19.42
N GLU A 196 -12.34 7.42 -20.14
CA GLU A 196 -13.23 8.43 -19.57
C GLU A 196 -14.36 8.75 -20.57
N ASP A 197 -15.58 8.96 -20.06
CA ASP A 197 -16.74 9.27 -20.89
C ASP A 197 -16.58 10.68 -21.49
N PRO A 198 -16.68 10.84 -22.84
CA PRO A 198 -16.62 12.15 -23.49
C PRO A 198 -17.64 13.18 -22.97
N ALA A 199 -18.78 12.73 -22.42
CA ALA A 199 -19.78 13.63 -21.82
C ALA A 199 -19.24 14.42 -20.62
N ARG A 200 -18.15 13.94 -19.98
CA ARG A 200 -17.50 14.63 -18.86
C ARG A 200 -16.60 15.77 -19.33
N TYR A 201 -16.20 15.80 -20.60
CA TYR A 201 -15.29 16.82 -21.11
C TYR A 201 -15.92 18.21 -21.03
N GLY A 202 -15.16 19.18 -20.51
CA GLY A 202 -15.65 20.54 -20.27
C GLY A 202 -16.54 20.69 -19.03
N THR A 203 -16.73 19.63 -18.24
CA THR A 203 -17.46 19.68 -16.96
C THR A 203 -16.50 19.55 -15.77
N ASN A 204 -16.99 19.87 -14.57
CA ASN A 204 -16.25 19.67 -13.32
C ASN A 204 -16.03 18.19 -12.95
N LYS A 205 -16.61 17.27 -13.72
CA LYS A 205 -16.46 15.82 -13.56
C LYS A 205 -15.32 15.25 -14.40
N CYS A 206 -14.68 16.04 -15.26
CA CYS A 206 -13.53 15.59 -16.05
C CYS A 206 -12.31 15.36 -15.14
N ARG A 207 -11.42 14.41 -15.48
CA ARG A 207 -10.16 14.26 -14.76
C ARG A 207 -9.35 15.56 -14.75
N ALA A 208 -8.74 15.86 -13.60
CA ALA A 208 -8.07 17.13 -13.36
C ALA A 208 -6.71 17.25 -14.06
N SER A 209 -6.21 16.19 -14.72
CA SER A 209 -4.97 16.22 -15.51
C SER A 209 -5.05 17.07 -16.79
N SER A 210 -6.23 17.61 -17.12
CA SER A 210 -6.52 18.36 -18.37
C SER A 210 -6.15 19.85 -18.32
N ARG A 211 -5.49 20.33 -17.24
CA ARG A 211 -4.89 21.68 -17.20
C ARG A 211 -3.57 21.82 -17.96
N TRP A 212 -2.99 20.72 -18.42
CA TRP A 212 -1.92 20.80 -19.41
C TRP A 212 -2.57 21.12 -20.77
N PRO A 213 -2.14 22.19 -21.47
CA PRO A 213 -2.59 22.38 -22.85
C PRO A 213 -2.30 21.08 -23.61
N PRO A 214 -3.17 20.67 -24.56
CA PRO A 214 -2.86 19.52 -25.39
C PRO A 214 -1.45 19.75 -25.93
N ALA A 215 -0.53 18.83 -25.62
CA ALA A 215 0.77 18.81 -26.25
C ALA A 215 0.46 18.92 -27.74
N ALA A 216 0.88 20.04 -28.35
CA ALA A 216 0.73 20.24 -29.77
C ALA A 216 1.42 19.04 -30.43
N LEU A 217 0.61 18.09 -30.89
CA LEU A 217 1.04 17.04 -31.77
C LEU A 217 1.39 17.75 -33.08
N ALA A 218 2.67 18.08 -33.20
CA ALA A 218 3.34 18.34 -34.47
C ALA A 218 3.92 17.03 -35.00
#